data_AF-A0A3B9R5U7-F1
#
_entry.id   AF-A0A3B9R5U7-F1
#
_cell.length_a   1.000
_cell.length_b   1.000
_cell.length_c   1.000
_cell.angle_alpha   90.00
_cell.angle_beta   90.00
_cell.angle_gamma   90.00
#
_symmetry.space_group_name_H-M   'P 1'
#
loop_
_entity.id
_entity.type
_entity.pdbx_description
1 polymer ?
#
loop_
_entity_poly.entity_id
_entity_poly.type
_entity_poly.pdbx_seq_one_letter_code
_entity_poly.pdbx_strand_id
1 'polypeptide(L)'
;TITLEGASTEEAKDYFENSPIEILGNSKEVKISSKSKNNDFFASFDSKTFFDHNDMHIEVPEIASFVVSVPQIAPFPEMPPLPQTEAFIFDYEAYQEDGEKYMKKWQKNFEKSFDKKHQKRLEEWAERMEEKGEAMDKRMEEYNQRREELMEKREEVLQERQEKMEERREKMQEEREERRMLINSGEGSPNIFYYSSEGKQKNFKIKKTIKISLPKSTRIKMDVRHGEVKLAENTKNLNANLSHSSLWAVTIDGEDTSVSAAYTPVKVKKWNVGQLNTSYSEEILLSEVVQLQLQATSSEVTIDKLMNNAFIKNNFGAIHILELSNDLEELDISVKNGELNVKLPKVATNIYVKGNSSTLKLPSQVNVVETKNGSTVVNKGYHLKNNSGRSILITSDYSEVVLQ
;
A
#
# COMPACT_ATOMS: atom_id res chain seq x y z
N THR A 1 -14.88 5.16 38.79
CA THR A 1 -14.17 4.42 39.85
C THR A 1 -12.72 4.27 39.47
N ILE A 2 -11.80 4.50 40.40
CA ILE A 2 -10.36 4.29 40.21
C ILE A 2 -9.91 3.39 41.35
N THR A 3 -9.22 2.30 41.01
CA THR A 3 -8.65 1.37 41.99
C THR A 3 -7.14 1.30 41.78
N LEU A 4 -6.38 1.58 42.85
CA LEU A 4 -4.93 1.47 42.90
C LEU A 4 -4.56 0.19 43.63
N GLU A 5 -4.03 -0.80 42.91
CA GLU A 5 -3.50 -2.03 43.50
C GLU A 5 -1.99 -1.86 43.74
N GLY A 6 -1.53 -2.06 44.98
CA GLY A 6 -0.12 -2.00 45.37
C GLY A 6 0.39 -0.65 45.87
N ALA A 7 -0.47 0.36 46.03
CA ALA A 7 -0.12 1.68 46.58
C ALA A 7 -0.30 1.75 48.10
N SER A 8 0.56 2.50 48.79
CA SER A 8 0.36 2.85 50.19
C SER A 8 -0.84 3.82 50.34
N THR A 9 -1.37 3.97 51.57
CA THR A 9 -2.48 4.89 51.84
C THR A 9 -2.13 6.36 51.57
N GLU A 10 -0.85 6.72 51.67
CA GLU A 10 -0.32 8.06 51.38
C GLU A 10 -0.15 8.28 49.88
N GLU A 11 0.42 7.30 49.16
CA GLU A 11 0.57 7.33 47.70
C GLU A 11 -0.80 7.37 46.98
N ALA A 12 -1.80 6.64 47.52
CA ALA A 12 -3.16 6.70 47.01
C ALA A 12 -3.79 8.08 47.21
N LYS A 13 -3.58 8.72 48.38
CA LYS A 13 -4.07 10.08 48.64
C LYS A 13 -3.46 11.09 47.68
N ASP A 14 -2.14 11.08 47.50
CA ASP A 14 -1.45 11.97 46.56
C ASP A 14 -1.97 11.80 45.11
N TYR A 15 -2.23 10.56 44.69
CA TYR A 15 -2.82 10.29 43.38
C TYR A 15 -4.22 10.92 43.21
N PHE A 16 -5.07 10.83 44.24
CA PHE A 16 -6.43 11.38 44.20
C PHE A 16 -6.47 12.90 44.36
N GLU A 17 -5.56 13.47 45.15
CA GLU A 17 -5.40 14.93 45.30
C GLU A 17 -5.01 15.60 43.98
N ASN A 18 -4.26 14.91 43.13
CA ASN A 18 -3.88 15.37 41.80
C ASN A 18 -5.02 15.39 40.76
N SER A 19 -6.27 15.11 41.16
CA SER A 19 -7.47 15.16 40.32
C SER A 19 -7.30 14.42 38.98
N PRO A 20 -7.20 13.08 39.00
CA PRO A 20 -6.88 12.26 37.83
C PRO A 20 -7.96 12.27 36.73
N ILE A 21 -9.12 12.86 37.00
CA ILE A 21 -10.25 13.04 36.08
C ILE A 21 -10.81 14.45 36.28
N GLU A 22 -10.94 15.18 35.19
CA GLU A 22 -11.54 16.52 35.12
C GLU A 22 -12.87 16.41 34.35
N ILE A 23 -13.96 16.91 34.96
CA ILE A 23 -15.29 16.93 34.36
C ILE A 23 -15.77 18.39 34.34
N LEU A 24 -15.91 18.95 33.15
CA LEU A 24 -16.44 20.30 32.93
C LEU A 24 -17.75 20.17 32.16
N GLY A 25 -18.76 20.98 32.49
CA GLY A 25 -19.99 20.94 31.71
C GLY A 25 -20.94 22.07 32.00
N ASN A 26 -21.82 22.32 31.04
CA ASN A 26 -22.97 23.20 31.16
C ASN A 26 -24.22 22.49 30.60
N SER A 27 -25.32 23.21 30.41
CA SER A 27 -26.58 22.65 29.90
C SER A 27 -26.52 22.13 28.45
N LYS A 28 -25.45 22.42 27.70
CA LYS A 28 -25.27 22.05 26.28
C LYS A 28 -24.17 21.01 26.04
N GLU A 29 -23.10 21.04 26.84
CA GLU A 29 -21.91 20.22 26.61
C GLU A 29 -21.34 19.72 27.95
N VAL A 30 -20.90 18.45 27.96
CA VAL A 30 -20.14 17.86 29.05
C VAL A 30 -18.83 17.33 28.48
N LYS A 31 -17.70 17.81 29.01
CA LYS A 31 -16.35 17.40 28.65
C LYS A 31 -15.72 16.65 29.81
N ILE A 32 -15.28 15.42 29.55
CA ILE A 32 -14.58 14.57 30.51
C ILE A 32 -13.17 14.35 29.98
N SER A 33 -12.16 14.63 30.79
CA SER A 33 -10.77 14.33 30.45
C SER A 33 -10.05 13.62 31.60
N SER A 34 -9.24 12.62 31.27
CA SER A 34 -8.36 11.93 32.22
C SER A 34 -6.92 12.21 31.81
N LYS A 35 -6.25 13.12 32.51
CA LYS A 35 -4.84 13.45 32.24
C LYS A 35 -3.92 12.65 33.16
N SER A 36 -2.79 12.18 32.64
CA SER A 36 -1.64 11.74 33.43
C SER A 36 -0.60 12.86 33.34
N LYS A 37 -0.24 13.50 34.45
CA LYS A 37 0.64 14.68 34.48
C LYS A 37 2.12 14.40 34.10
N ASN A 38 2.52 13.13 33.93
CA ASN A 38 3.94 12.77 33.73
C ASN A 38 4.33 12.40 32.30
N ASN A 39 3.59 12.83 31.28
CA ASN A 39 3.90 12.47 29.89
C ASN A 39 3.96 13.69 28.95
N ASP A 40 4.71 14.72 29.35
CA ASP A 40 5.04 15.87 28.49
C ASP A 40 5.84 15.46 27.24
N PHE A 41 6.47 14.27 27.24
CA PHE A 41 7.12 13.71 26.05
C PHE A 41 6.13 13.35 24.92
N PHE A 42 4.84 13.17 25.24
CA PHE A 42 3.83 12.67 24.31
C PHE A 42 2.79 13.73 23.90
N ALA A 43 2.81 14.92 24.53
CA ALA A 43 1.98 16.06 24.13
C ALA A 43 2.42 16.66 22.78
N SER A 44 3.68 16.42 22.38
CA SER A 44 4.25 16.85 21.10
C SER A 44 3.85 15.98 19.91
N PHE A 45 3.22 14.81 20.15
CA PHE A 45 2.62 13.98 19.12
C PHE A 45 1.13 14.32 19.04
N ASP A 46 0.85 15.51 18.51
CA ASP A 46 -0.51 15.96 18.23
C ASP A 46 -1.23 14.94 17.32
N SER A 47 -2.51 14.75 17.56
CA SER A 47 -3.44 13.83 16.89
C SER A 47 -3.39 13.85 15.34
N LYS A 48 -2.87 14.92 14.74
CA LYS A 48 -2.67 15.03 13.30
C LYS A 48 -1.63 14.06 12.75
N THR A 49 -0.55 13.76 13.47
CA THR A 49 0.53 12.92 12.95
C THR A 49 0.21 11.42 12.94
N PHE A 50 -0.78 10.97 13.72
CA PHE A 50 -1.19 9.56 13.75
C PHE A 50 -2.17 9.17 12.63
N PHE A 51 -2.93 10.14 12.10
CA PHE A 51 -3.97 9.92 11.09
C PHE A 51 -3.66 10.60 9.74
N ASP A 52 -2.46 11.17 9.58
CA ASP A 52 -2.04 11.70 8.29
C ASP A 52 -1.65 10.54 7.35
N HIS A 53 -2.60 10.17 6.49
CA HIS A 53 -2.44 9.11 5.50
C HIS A 53 -1.66 9.57 4.27
N ASN A 54 -1.13 10.80 4.24
CA ASN A 54 -0.40 11.34 3.10
C ASN A 54 1.13 11.24 3.20
N ASP A 55 1.69 10.87 4.35
CA ASP A 55 3.13 11.06 4.59
C ASP A 55 3.92 9.77 4.90
N MET A 56 3.50 8.63 4.33
CA MET A 56 4.50 7.63 3.97
C MET A 56 5.24 8.10 2.71
N HIS A 57 6.02 9.17 2.85
CA HIS A 57 7.21 9.32 2.03
C HIS A 57 8.09 8.12 2.34
N ILE A 58 7.92 7.08 1.54
CA ILE A 58 9.03 6.16 1.27
C ILE A 58 10.12 7.10 0.78
N GLU A 59 11.07 7.43 1.64
CA GLU A 59 12.38 7.89 1.23
C GLU A 59 12.94 6.72 0.41
N VAL A 60 12.55 6.68 -0.86
CA VAL A 60 13.34 6.06 -1.90
C VAL A 60 14.65 6.81 -1.75
N PRO A 61 15.74 6.16 -1.26
CA PRO A 61 17.02 6.84 -1.18
C PRO A 61 17.22 7.45 -2.54
N GLU A 62 17.41 8.78 -2.60
CA GLU A 62 17.66 9.50 -3.84
C GLU A 62 18.56 8.60 -4.65
N ILE A 63 17.97 8.05 -5.72
CA ILE A 63 18.67 7.18 -6.63
C ILE A 63 19.67 8.17 -7.21
N ALA A 64 20.87 8.21 -6.63
CA ALA A 64 21.93 9.15 -7.02
C ALA A 64 21.93 9.09 -8.52
N SER A 65 21.45 10.17 -9.15
CA SER A 65 20.99 10.14 -10.53
C SER A 65 22.16 9.66 -11.36
N PHE A 66 22.16 8.36 -11.66
CA PHE A 66 23.21 7.78 -12.46
C PHE A 66 22.87 8.24 -13.85
N VAL A 67 23.46 9.38 -14.20
CA VAL A 67 23.84 9.67 -15.57
C VAL A 67 24.52 8.40 -16.03
N VAL A 68 23.78 7.56 -16.75
CA VAL A 68 24.36 6.53 -17.58
C VAL A 68 25.27 7.34 -18.50
N SER A 69 26.56 7.37 -18.18
CA SER A 69 27.56 7.90 -19.10
C SER A 69 27.60 6.91 -20.24
N VAL A 70 26.68 7.11 -21.19
CA VAL A 70 26.73 6.46 -22.48
C VAL A 70 28.14 6.77 -22.98
N PRO A 71 29.00 5.76 -23.22
CA PRO A 71 30.33 6.03 -23.73
C PRO A 71 30.13 6.87 -25.00
N GLN A 72 30.71 8.08 -25.02
CA GLN A 72 30.65 8.92 -26.21
C GLN A 72 31.16 8.09 -27.37
N ILE A 73 30.25 7.75 -28.28
CA ILE A 73 30.57 7.08 -29.53
C ILE A 73 31.56 8.00 -30.22
N ALA A 74 32.80 7.53 -30.41
CA ALA A 74 33.79 8.31 -31.15
C ALA A 74 33.17 8.64 -32.53
N PRO A 75 33.22 9.90 -32.97
CA PRO A 75 32.62 10.29 -34.24
C PRO A 75 33.16 9.40 -35.35
N PHE A 76 32.24 8.80 -36.12
CA PHE A 76 32.60 7.97 -37.27
C PHE A 76 33.50 8.78 -38.19
N PRO A 77 34.67 8.24 -38.62
CA PRO A 77 35.52 8.95 -39.57
C PRO A 77 34.72 9.15 -40.87
N GLU A 78 34.63 10.41 -41.32
CA GLU A 78 33.88 10.77 -42.53
C GLU A 78 34.37 9.94 -43.73
N MET A 79 33.42 9.36 -44.46
CA MET A 79 33.71 8.57 -45.65
C MET A 79 34.38 9.48 -46.70
N PRO A 80 35.45 9.04 -47.38
CA PRO A 80 36.03 9.82 -48.46
C PRO A 80 34.98 10.06 -49.57
N PRO A 81 34.90 11.28 -50.15
CA PRO A 81 33.88 11.60 -51.13
C PRO A 81 33.96 10.68 -52.35
N LEU A 82 32.83 10.07 -52.70
CA LEU A 82 32.74 9.20 -53.87
C LEU A 82 32.76 10.02 -55.16
N PRO A 83 33.43 9.55 -56.22
CA PRO A 83 33.44 10.25 -57.50
C PRO A 83 32.03 10.21 -58.12
N GLN A 84 31.46 11.38 -58.42
CA GLN A 84 30.18 11.47 -59.14
C GLN A 84 30.40 11.06 -60.59
N THR A 85 30.15 9.78 -60.89
CA THR A 85 30.22 9.21 -62.23
C THR A 85 28.93 8.47 -62.53
N GLU A 86 28.56 8.38 -63.82
CA GLU A 86 27.34 7.70 -64.28
C GLU A 86 27.28 6.21 -63.88
N ALA A 87 28.42 5.62 -63.47
CA ALA A 87 28.51 4.25 -62.95
C ALA A 87 27.79 4.06 -61.59
N PHE A 88 27.45 5.13 -60.88
CA PHE A 88 26.70 5.07 -59.61
C PHE A 88 25.17 5.08 -59.79
N ILE A 89 24.68 5.28 -61.02
CA ILE A 89 23.25 5.24 -61.31
C ILE A 89 22.87 3.78 -61.59
N PHE A 90 22.16 3.16 -60.65
CA PHE A 90 21.71 1.77 -60.76
C PHE A 90 20.38 1.71 -61.52
N ASP A 91 20.37 1.01 -62.65
CA ASP A 91 19.19 0.83 -63.48
C ASP A 91 18.45 -0.45 -63.06
N TYR A 92 17.39 -0.26 -62.28
CA TYR A 92 16.59 -1.34 -61.71
C TYR A 92 15.82 -2.15 -62.77
N GLU A 93 15.44 -1.54 -63.89
CA GLU A 93 14.70 -2.22 -64.95
C GLU A 93 15.63 -3.15 -65.75
N ALA A 94 16.84 -2.68 -66.08
CA ALA A 94 17.86 -3.49 -66.74
C ALA A 94 18.39 -4.65 -65.86
N TYR A 95 18.39 -4.49 -64.53
CA TYR A 95 18.71 -5.58 -63.60
C TYR A 95 17.61 -6.66 -63.55
N GLN A 96 16.33 -6.28 -63.62
CA GLN A 96 15.25 -7.28 -63.61
C GLN A 96 15.25 -8.16 -64.87
N GLU A 97 15.63 -7.62 -66.02
CA GLU A 97 15.63 -8.38 -67.28
C GLU A 97 16.87 -9.29 -67.45
N ASP A 98 18.06 -8.84 -67.03
CA ASP A 98 19.33 -9.54 -67.33
C ASP A 98 20.25 -9.74 -66.09
N GLY A 99 19.70 -9.54 -64.89
CA GLY A 99 20.20 -9.93 -63.56
C GLY A 99 21.72 -10.08 -63.41
N GLU A 100 22.20 -11.32 -63.60
CA GLU A 100 23.63 -11.64 -63.44
C GLU A 100 24.55 -11.00 -64.49
N LYS A 101 24.09 -10.84 -65.74
CA LYS A 101 24.87 -10.18 -66.79
C LYS A 101 24.94 -8.68 -66.53
N TYR A 102 23.83 -8.07 -66.10
CA TYR A 102 23.79 -6.67 -65.71
C TYR A 102 24.73 -6.41 -64.53
N MET A 103 24.68 -7.23 -63.47
CA MET A 103 25.57 -7.11 -62.32
C MET A 103 27.05 -7.23 -62.68
N LYS A 104 27.43 -8.21 -63.52
CA LYS A 104 28.84 -8.34 -63.98
C LYS A 104 29.29 -7.14 -64.82
N LYS A 105 28.39 -6.55 -65.60
CA LYS A 105 28.69 -5.39 -66.46
C LYS A 105 28.75 -4.09 -65.66
N TRP A 106 27.85 -3.94 -64.69
CA TRP A 106 27.82 -2.86 -63.72
C TRP A 106 29.07 -2.90 -62.83
N GLN A 107 29.43 -4.05 -62.27
CA GLN A 107 30.66 -4.23 -61.47
C GLN A 107 31.93 -3.88 -62.26
N LYS A 108 32.03 -4.28 -63.54
CA LYS A 108 33.15 -3.90 -64.42
C LYS A 108 33.21 -2.41 -64.74
N ASN A 109 32.06 -1.73 -64.86
CA ASN A 109 32.01 -0.28 -65.07
C ASN A 109 32.29 0.49 -63.77
N PHE A 110 31.85 -0.06 -62.64
CA PHE A 110 32.10 0.47 -61.30
C PHE A 110 33.60 0.42 -60.97
N GLU A 111 34.27 -0.72 -61.17
CA GLU A 111 35.72 -0.87 -60.97
C GLU A 111 36.56 0.07 -61.85
N LYS A 112 36.09 0.38 -63.07
CA LYS A 112 36.76 1.33 -63.99
C LYS A 112 36.53 2.79 -63.63
N SER A 113 35.48 3.10 -62.87
CA SER A 113 35.09 4.47 -62.51
C SER A 113 35.90 5.06 -61.36
N PHE A 114 36.65 4.21 -60.65
CA PHE A 114 37.58 4.63 -59.60
C PHE A 114 39.00 4.78 -60.14
N ASP A 115 39.55 5.99 -60.06
CA ASP A 115 40.99 6.20 -60.22
C ASP A 115 41.78 5.42 -59.15
N LYS A 116 43.01 4.96 -59.48
CA LYS A 116 43.92 4.29 -58.51
C LYS A 116 44.07 5.04 -57.18
N LYS A 117 43.96 6.37 -57.21
CA LYS A 117 44.05 7.26 -56.04
C LYS A 117 42.79 7.20 -55.13
N HIS A 118 41.63 6.81 -55.65
CA HIS A 118 40.42 6.62 -54.86
C HIS A 118 40.32 5.20 -54.28
N GLN A 119 40.71 4.17 -55.05
CA GLN A 119 40.83 2.79 -54.54
C GLN A 119 41.75 2.74 -53.32
N LYS A 120 42.95 3.32 -53.44
CA LYS A 120 43.91 3.39 -52.33
C LYS A 120 43.38 4.14 -51.11
N ARG A 121 42.55 5.18 -51.29
CA ARG A 121 41.93 5.94 -50.19
C ARG A 121 40.83 5.16 -49.49
N LEU A 122 40.09 4.31 -50.20
CA LEU A 122 39.08 3.44 -49.63
C LEU A 122 39.73 2.27 -48.89
N GLU A 123 40.80 1.68 -49.43
CA GLU A 123 41.60 0.66 -48.74
C GLU A 123 42.19 1.20 -47.43
N GLU A 124 42.85 2.37 -47.47
CA GLU A 124 43.38 3.04 -46.26
C GLU A 124 42.27 3.50 -45.28
N TRP A 125 41.03 3.66 -45.73
CA TRP A 125 39.89 3.97 -44.86
C TRP A 125 39.31 2.69 -44.23
N ALA A 126 39.23 1.59 -45.00
CA ALA A 126 38.79 0.29 -44.52
C ALA A 126 39.75 -0.27 -43.45
N GLU A 127 41.07 -0.21 -43.68
CA GLU A 127 42.07 -0.61 -42.67
C GLU A 127 41.93 0.22 -41.38
N ARG A 128 41.71 1.54 -41.50
CA ARG A 128 41.48 2.41 -40.32
C ARG A 128 40.16 2.14 -39.60
N MET A 129 39.16 1.63 -40.31
CA MET A 129 37.87 1.24 -39.72
C MET A 129 37.98 -0.11 -39.00
N GLU A 130 38.74 -1.04 -39.56
CA GLU A 130 39.00 -2.35 -38.95
C GLU A 130 39.80 -2.20 -37.66
N GLU A 131 40.90 -1.43 -37.68
CA GLU A 131 41.72 -1.14 -36.49
C GLU A 131 40.92 -0.40 -35.40
N LYS A 132 40.05 0.55 -35.79
CA LYS A 132 39.14 1.23 -34.85
C LYS A 132 38.02 0.33 -34.35
N GLY A 133 37.53 -0.61 -35.16
CA GLY A 133 36.53 -1.60 -34.78
C GLY A 133 37.08 -2.50 -33.68
N GLU A 134 38.26 -3.07 -33.88
CA GLU A 134 38.93 -3.91 -32.89
C GLU A 134 39.25 -3.17 -31.58
N ALA A 135 39.66 -1.90 -31.66
CA ALA A 135 39.89 -1.06 -30.49
C ALA A 135 38.58 -0.70 -29.76
N MET A 136 37.48 -0.52 -30.49
CA MET A 136 36.16 -0.26 -29.93
C MET A 136 35.59 -1.51 -29.24
N ASP A 137 35.77 -2.68 -29.85
CA ASP A 137 35.32 -3.96 -29.31
C ASP A 137 36.05 -4.29 -28.00
N LYS A 138 37.39 -4.14 -27.96
CA LYS A 138 38.16 -4.27 -26.71
C LYS A 138 37.70 -3.31 -25.62
N ARG A 139 37.40 -2.06 -25.99
CA ARG A 139 36.92 -1.04 -25.04
C ARG A 139 35.51 -1.35 -24.54
N MET A 140 34.67 -1.95 -25.38
CA MET A 140 33.31 -2.38 -25.02
C MET A 140 33.35 -3.61 -24.10
N GLU A 141 34.24 -4.56 -24.38
CA GLU A 141 34.47 -5.72 -23.51
C GLU A 141 34.97 -5.31 -22.13
N GLU A 142 35.98 -4.44 -22.03
CA GLU A 142 36.47 -3.91 -20.74
C GLU A 142 35.39 -3.12 -19.99
N TYR A 143 34.54 -2.37 -20.71
CA TYR A 143 33.41 -1.64 -20.13
C TYR A 143 32.35 -2.59 -19.59
N ASN A 144 32.01 -3.65 -20.33
CA ASN A 144 31.03 -4.65 -19.90
C ASN A 144 31.54 -5.43 -18.69
N GLN A 145 32.81 -5.86 -18.69
CA GLN A 145 33.42 -6.52 -17.52
C GLN A 145 33.40 -5.61 -16.29
N ARG A 146 33.81 -4.34 -16.43
CA ARG A 146 33.78 -3.39 -15.32
C ARG A 146 32.35 -3.11 -14.83
N ARG A 147 31.37 -3.17 -15.73
CA ARG A 147 29.94 -3.00 -15.39
C ARG A 147 29.39 -4.23 -14.67
N GLU A 148 29.75 -5.43 -15.08
CA GLU A 148 29.39 -6.67 -14.39
C GLU A 148 29.97 -6.70 -12.98
N GLU A 149 31.26 -6.40 -12.80
CA GLU A 149 31.89 -6.29 -11.47
C GLU A 149 31.22 -5.22 -10.59
N LEU A 150 30.78 -4.09 -11.17
CA LEU A 150 30.08 -3.04 -10.44
C LEU A 150 28.66 -3.47 -10.04
N MET A 151 28.00 -4.29 -10.86
CA MET A 151 26.67 -4.84 -10.58
C MET A 151 26.75 -5.91 -9.50
N GLU A 152 27.73 -6.81 -9.56
CA GLU A 152 27.96 -7.83 -8.53
C GLU A 152 28.28 -7.19 -7.17
N LYS A 153 29.21 -6.22 -7.10
CA LYS A 153 29.47 -5.47 -5.86
C LYS A 153 28.24 -4.74 -5.33
N ARG A 154 27.33 -4.34 -6.21
CA ARG A 154 26.10 -3.63 -5.82
C ARG A 154 25.03 -4.61 -5.34
N GLU A 155 24.95 -5.81 -5.91
CA GLU A 155 24.15 -6.92 -5.39
C GLU A 155 24.66 -7.37 -4.02
N GLU A 156 25.98 -7.52 -3.83
CA GLU A 156 26.57 -7.85 -2.53
C GLU A 156 26.26 -6.78 -1.48
N VAL A 157 26.43 -5.50 -1.79
CA VAL A 157 26.10 -4.40 -0.86
C VAL A 157 24.60 -4.31 -0.58
N LEU A 158 23.75 -4.62 -1.56
CA LEU A 158 22.30 -4.67 -1.37
C LEU A 158 21.91 -5.87 -0.50
N GLN A 159 22.48 -7.05 -0.73
CA GLN A 159 22.28 -8.25 0.07
C GLN A 159 22.78 -8.03 1.50
N GLU A 160 23.99 -7.51 1.71
CA GLU A 160 24.53 -7.20 3.04
C GLU A 160 23.66 -6.15 3.77
N ARG A 161 23.14 -5.15 3.04
CA ARG A 161 22.23 -4.15 3.61
C ARG A 161 20.86 -4.74 3.92
N GLN A 162 20.39 -5.69 3.13
CA GLN A 162 19.11 -6.38 3.31
C GLN A 162 19.19 -7.37 4.47
N GLU A 163 20.27 -8.15 4.56
CA GLU A 163 20.60 -9.00 5.71
C GLU A 163 20.78 -8.16 6.98
N LYS A 164 21.47 -7.02 6.93
CA LYS A 164 21.63 -6.14 8.11
C LYS A 164 20.33 -5.43 8.51
N MET A 165 19.41 -5.23 7.57
CA MET A 165 18.07 -4.73 7.82
C MET A 165 17.16 -5.83 8.37
N GLU A 166 17.30 -7.06 7.89
CA GLU A 166 16.63 -8.25 8.44
C GLU A 166 17.16 -8.56 9.84
N GLU A 167 18.46 -8.59 10.08
CA GLU A 167 19.07 -8.77 11.40
C GLU A 167 18.68 -7.62 12.35
N ARG A 168 18.56 -6.38 11.87
CA ARG A 168 18.02 -5.26 12.68
C ARG A 168 16.52 -5.42 12.93
N ARG A 169 15.75 -5.93 11.98
CA ARG A 169 14.32 -6.20 12.15
C ARG A 169 14.13 -7.34 13.12
N GLU A 170 14.85 -8.45 12.96
CA GLU A 170 14.88 -9.59 13.86
C GLU A 170 15.36 -9.18 15.24
N LYS A 171 16.46 -8.43 15.41
CA LYS A 171 16.85 -7.89 16.73
C LYS A 171 15.83 -6.94 17.33
N MET A 172 15.18 -6.11 16.52
CA MET A 172 14.11 -5.23 17.01
C MET A 172 12.84 -6.01 17.31
N GLN A 173 12.63 -7.15 16.65
CA GLN A 173 11.47 -8.02 16.79
C GLN A 173 11.69 -8.97 17.96
N GLU A 174 12.89 -9.50 18.19
CA GLU A 174 13.37 -10.15 19.41
C GLU A 174 13.40 -9.16 20.58
N GLU A 175 13.89 -7.92 20.45
CA GLU A 175 13.76 -6.92 21.53
C GLU A 175 12.28 -6.60 21.78
N ARG A 176 11.43 -6.55 20.76
CA ARG A 176 9.98 -6.36 20.92
C ARG A 176 9.28 -7.59 21.43
N GLU A 177 9.79 -8.80 21.18
CA GLU A 177 9.26 -10.08 21.60
C GLU A 177 9.74 -10.43 22.99
N GLU A 178 10.97 -10.11 23.38
CA GLU A 178 11.49 -10.10 24.75
C GLU A 178 10.76 -9.03 25.55
N ARG A 179 10.61 -7.80 25.02
CA ARG A 179 9.82 -6.75 25.66
C ARG A 179 8.33 -7.10 25.68
N ARG A 180 7.79 -7.80 24.67
CA ARG A 180 6.45 -8.40 24.71
C ARG A 180 6.41 -9.53 25.71
N MET A 181 7.38 -10.42 25.84
CA MET A 181 7.37 -11.56 26.76
C MET A 181 7.55 -11.11 28.22
N LEU A 182 8.28 -10.01 28.45
CA LEU A 182 8.29 -9.23 29.68
C LEU A 182 6.94 -8.54 29.98
N ILE A 183 6.08 -8.35 28.97
CA ILE A 183 4.75 -7.72 29.07
C ILE A 183 3.57 -8.75 28.99
N ASN A 184 3.76 -9.91 28.37
CA ASN A 184 2.74 -10.90 27.98
C ASN A 184 2.85 -12.24 28.75
N SER A 185 3.74 -12.35 29.74
CA SER A 185 3.63 -13.43 30.72
C SER A 185 2.44 -13.15 31.68
N GLY A 186 1.23 -13.27 31.12
CA GLY A 186 -0.03 -13.21 31.84
C GLY A 186 -1.20 -12.73 30.97
N GLU A 187 -2.03 -13.67 30.48
CA GLU A 187 -3.43 -13.39 30.16
C GLU A 187 -4.08 -12.65 31.34
N GLY A 188 -4.44 -11.37 31.14
CA GLY A 188 -5.05 -10.52 32.18
C GLY A 188 -4.18 -9.38 32.76
N SER A 189 -3.08 -9.00 32.09
CA SER A 189 -2.16 -7.94 32.55
C SER A 189 -2.64 -6.52 32.15
N PRO A 190 -2.96 -5.62 33.11
CA PRO A 190 -3.47 -4.28 32.83
C PRO A 190 -2.39 -3.19 32.86
N ASN A 191 -2.69 -2.06 32.21
CA ASN A 191 -1.85 -0.86 32.07
C ASN A 191 -0.95 -0.57 33.29
N ILE A 192 0.35 -0.78 33.12
CA ILE A 192 1.39 -0.41 34.09
C ILE A 192 1.71 1.08 33.85
N PHE A 193 1.44 1.92 34.85
CA PHE A 193 1.81 3.33 34.82
C PHE A 193 3.03 3.56 35.72
N TYR A 194 4.06 4.23 35.20
CA TYR A 194 5.23 4.64 35.96
C TYR A 194 4.87 5.88 36.80
N TYR A 195 4.76 5.70 38.12
CA TYR A 195 4.69 6.82 39.06
C TYR A 195 6.07 6.97 39.70
N SER A 196 6.76 8.08 39.43
CA SER A 196 7.99 8.42 40.16
C SER A 196 7.60 9.22 41.39
N SER A 197 7.51 8.55 42.54
CA SER A 197 7.65 9.21 43.84
C SER A 197 8.94 8.69 44.48
N GLU A 198 9.81 9.61 44.89
CA GLU A 198 11.03 9.34 45.67
C GLU A 198 12.11 8.44 45.03
N GLY A 199 12.37 8.58 43.72
CA GLY A 199 13.58 8.02 43.10
C GLY A 199 13.65 6.48 43.05
N LYS A 200 12.57 5.77 43.40
CA LYS A 200 12.43 4.32 43.16
C LYS A 200 11.31 4.10 42.15
N GLN A 201 11.64 3.48 41.01
CA GLN A 201 10.63 3.04 40.04
C GLN A 201 9.81 1.90 40.68
N LYS A 202 8.62 2.24 41.18
CA LYS A 202 7.63 1.25 41.60
C LYS A 202 6.53 1.15 40.55
N ASN A 203 6.21 -0.07 40.16
CA ASN A 203 5.16 -0.37 39.20
C ASN A 203 3.82 -0.45 39.93
N PHE A 204 2.93 0.53 39.72
CA PHE A 204 1.58 0.49 40.26
C PHE A 204 0.59 0.05 39.18
N LYS A 205 -0.33 -0.83 39.58
CA LYS A 205 -1.41 -1.32 38.72
C LYS A 205 -2.64 -0.45 38.93
N ILE A 206 -2.89 0.46 37.99
CA ILE A 206 -4.00 1.42 38.06
C ILE A 206 -5.11 0.98 37.10
N LYS A 207 -6.27 0.62 37.65
CA LYS A 207 -7.48 0.40 36.85
C LYS A 207 -8.41 1.60 37.00
N LYS A 208 -8.67 2.27 35.89
CA LYS A 208 -9.64 3.38 35.80
C LYS A 208 -10.87 2.89 35.05
N THR A 209 -12.04 3.04 35.65
CA THR A 209 -13.33 2.77 35.01
C THR A 209 -14.19 4.02 35.07
N ILE A 210 -14.53 4.58 33.91
CA ILE A 210 -15.44 5.71 33.78
C ILE A 210 -16.75 5.17 33.22
N LYS A 211 -17.82 5.23 34.03
CA LYS A 211 -19.17 4.86 33.61
C LYS A 211 -19.97 6.15 33.40
N ILE A 212 -20.38 6.40 32.16
CA ILE A 212 -21.11 7.60 31.78
C ILE A 212 -22.51 7.15 31.36
N SER A 213 -23.54 7.75 31.96
CA SER A 213 -24.93 7.56 31.53
C SER A 213 -25.34 8.77 30.71
N LEU A 214 -25.76 8.54 29.46
CA LEU A 214 -26.07 9.59 28.49
C LEU A 214 -27.48 9.37 27.92
N PRO A 215 -28.21 10.44 27.54
CA PRO A 215 -29.40 10.32 26.72
C PRO A 215 -29.10 9.67 25.36
N LYS A 216 -30.05 8.93 24.79
CA LYS A 216 -29.84 8.16 23.55
C LYS A 216 -29.51 9.01 22.31
N SER A 217 -29.90 10.29 22.31
CA SER A 217 -29.72 11.20 21.18
C SER A 217 -28.48 12.10 21.28
N THR A 218 -27.60 11.87 22.26
CA THR A 218 -26.38 12.68 22.39
C THR A 218 -25.36 12.35 21.31
N ARG A 219 -24.79 13.37 20.70
CA ARG A 219 -23.59 13.26 19.88
C ARG A 219 -22.39 13.02 20.79
N ILE A 220 -21.58 12.01 20.46
CA ILE A 220 -20.42 11.65 21.27
C ILE A 220 -19.17 11.96 20.45
N LYS A 221 -18.31 12.82 21.01
CA LYS A 221 -16.95 13.02 20.53
C LYS A 221 -15.98 12.42 21.54
N MET A 222 -15.14 11.48 21.11
CA MET A 222 -14.16 10.84 21.98
C MET A 222 -12.79 10.72 21.33
N ASP A 223 -11.77 10.84 22.16
CA ASP A 223 -10.37 10.58 21.80
C ASP A 223 -9.79 9.68 22.89
N VAL A 224 -9.47 8.44 22.51
CA VAL A 224 -9.02 7.39 23.42
C VAL A 224 -7.74 6.76 22.90
N ARG A 225 -6.67 6.87 23.68
CA ARG A 225 -5.34 6.36 23.31
C ARG A 225 -5.00 5.00 23.89
N HIS A 226 -5.57 4.65 25.03
CA HIS A 226 -5.36 3.35 25.67
C HIS A 226 -6.58 3.00 26.51
N GLY A 227 -6.99 1.73 26.45
CA GLY A 227 -8.08 1.20 27.26
C GLY A 227 -9.12 0.45 26.44
N GLU A 228 -10.29 0.27 27.04
CA GLU A 228 -11.41 -0.41 26.42
C GLU A 228 -12.64 0.50 26.46
N VAL A 229 -13.26 0.69 25.30
CA VAL A 229 -14.48 1.48 25.11
C VAL A 229 -15.63 0.51 24.83
N LYS A 230 -16.64 0.53 25.69
CA LYS A 230 -17.87 -0.26 25.53
C LYS A 230 -19.07 0.68 25.39
N LEU A 231 -19.72 0.63 24.24
CA LEU A 231 -20.95 1.35 23.95
C LEU A 231 -22.15 0.42 24.12
N ALA A 232 -22.91 0.62 25.20
CA ALA A 232 -23.94 -0.32 25.66
C ALA A 232 -25.26 -0.28 24.87
N GLU A 233 -25.51 0.77 24.08
CA GLU A 233 -26.77 0.97 23.35
C GLU A 233 -26.53 1.56 21.94
N ASN A 234 -27.64 1.93 21.27
CA ASN A 234 -27.61 2.62 19.99
C ASN A 234 -26.93 3.98 20.11
N THR A 235 -25.76 4.10 19.49
CA THR A 235 -24.96 5.33 19.49
C THR A 235 -25.18 6.06 18.18
N LYS A 236 -25.61 7.32 18.25
CA LYS A 236 -25.86 8.17 17.08
C LYS A 236 -24.79 9.23 16.88
N ASN A 237 -24.37 9.45 15.64
CA ASN A 237 -23.42 10.49 15.23
C ASN A 237 -22.15 10.45 16.08
N LEU A 238 -21.51 9.28 16.11
CA LEU A 238 -20.28 9.05 16.86
C LEU A 238 -19.09 9.64 16.11
N ASN A 239 -18.32 10.49 16.77
CA ASN A 239 -17.01 10.94 16.30
C ASN A 239 -15.94 10.40 17.25
N ALA A 240 -15.21 9.37 16.83
CA ALA A 240 -14.26 8.67 17.70
C ALA A 240 -12.87 8.58 17.05
N ASN A 241 -11.85 9.02 17.76
CA ASN A 241 -10.46 8.73 17.46
C ASN A 241 -9.95 7.74 18.50
N LEU A 242 -9.56 6.56 18.04
CA LEU A 242 -9.10 5.46 18.86
C LEU A 242 -7.70 5.07 18.41
N SER A 243 -6.75 5.12 19.33
CA SER A 243 -5.44 4.51 19.16
C SER A 243 -5.26 3.48 20.27
N HIS A 244 -4.62 2.34 19.99
CA HIS A 244 -4.32 1.27 20.96
C HIS A 244 -5.41 0.99 22.01
N SER A 245 -6.69 1.05 21.62
CA SER A 245 -7.81 0.93 22.54
C SER A 245 -8.96 0.18 21.92
N SER A 246 -9.47 -0.86 22.57
CA SER A 246 -10.52 -1.68 21.97
C SER A 246 -11.86 -0.95 21.93
N LEU A 247 -12.60 -1.10 20.83
CA LEU A 247 -13.98 -0.64 20.70
C LEU A 247 -14.93 -1.81 20.62
N TRP A 248 -15.92 -1.83 21.51
CA TRP A 248 -17.09 -2.70 21.39
C TRP A 248 -18.36 -1.84 21.35
N ALA A 249 -19.19 -2.06 20.33
CA ALA A 249 -20.46 -1.37 20.20
C ALA A 249 -21.59 -2.30 19.73
N VAL A 250 -22.79 -2.10 20.27
CA VAL A 250 -23.99 -2.83 19.85
C VAL A 250 -24.53 -2.27 18.54
N THR A 251 -24.77 -0.97 18.48
CA THR A 251 -25.28 -0.31 17.28
C THR A 251 -24.65 1.06 17.11
N ILE A 252 -24.18 1.33 15.90
CA ILE A 252 -23.66 2.63 15.47
C ILE A 252 -24.53 3.12 14.31
N ASP A 253 -25.01 4.36 14.43
CA ASP A 253 -25.99 4.94 13.51
C ASP A 253 -25.73 6.43 13.28
N GLY A 254 -26.24 6.95 12.15
CA GLY A 254 -26.25 8.37 11.83
C GLY A 254 -25.17 8.81 10.85
N GLU A 255 -25.56 9.70 9.94
CA GLU A 255 -24.77 10.16 8.79
C GLU A 255 -23.47 10.88 9.19
N ASP A 256 -23.47 11.57 10.34
CA ASP A 256 -22.29 12.28 10.86
C ASP A 256 -21.31 11.34 11.59
N THR A 257 -21.50 10.02 11.52
CA THR A 257 -20.63 9.07 12.20
C THR A 257 -19.30 8.93 11.48
N SER A 258 -18.21 9.15 12.21
CA SER A 258 -16.82 8.96 11.77
C SER A 258 -16.01 8.33 12.88
N VAL A 259 -15.51 7.11 12.64
CA VAL A 259 -14.65 6.38 13.58
C VAL A 259 -13.29 6.16 12.94
N SER A 260 -12.23 6.64 13.58
CA SER A 260 -10.84 6.39 13.20
C SER A 260 -10.19 5.48 14.24
N ALA A 261 -9.71 4.31 13.81
CA ALA A 261 -9.14 3.27 14.65
C ALA A 261 -7.73 2.90 14.19
N ALA A 262 -6.73 3.18 15.02
CA ALA A 262 -5.34 2.84 14.74
C ALA A 262 -4.81 1.84 15.78
N TYR A 263 -4.19 0.74 15.34
CA TYR A 263 -3.68 -0.32 16.22
C TYR A 263 -4.74 -0.82 17.22
N THR A 264 -5.99 -0.90 16.78
CA THR A 264 -7.16 -0.96 17.63
C THR A 264 -8.12 -2.04 17.13
N PRO A 265 -8.48 -3.03 17.96
CA PRO A 265 -9.53 -3.97 17.60
C PRO A 265 -10.90 -3.29 17.71
N VAL A 266 -11.77 -3.52 16.71
CA VAL A 266 -13.11 -2.94 16.62
C VAL A 266 -14.13 -4.06 16.43
N LYS A 267 -15.10 -4.17 17.36
CA LYS A 267 -16.18 -5.17 17.30
C LYS A 267 -17.52 -4.45 17.36
N VAL A 268 -18.22 -4.41 16.23
CA VAL A 268 -19.53 -3.74 16.11
C VAL A 268 -20.57 -4.75 15.63
N LYS A 269 -21.65 -4.92 16.39
CA LYS A 269 -22.73 -5.85 15.99
C LYS A 269 -23.56 -5.32 14.82
N LYS A 270 -23.93 -4.04 14.86
CA LYS A 270 -24.73 -3.41 13.80
C LYS A 270 -24.22 -2.02 13.44
N TRP A 271 -23.79 -1.84 12.20
CA TRP A 271 -23.35 -0.58 11.62
C TRP A 271 -24.37 -0.13 10.59
N ASN A 272 -25.17 0.90 10.91
CA ASN A 272 -26.20 1.36 9.99
C ASN A 272 -25.63 2.28 8.91
N VAL A 273 -25.03 3.39 9.32
CA VAL A 273 -24.50 4.42 8.41
C VAL A 273 -23.29 5.04 9.09
N GLY A 274 -22.22 5.29 8.32
CA GLY A 274 -21.07 6.05 8.79
C GLY A 274 -19.78 5.69 8.07
N GLN A 275 -18.72 6.36 8.51
CA GLN A 275 -17.36 6.19 8.00
C GLN A 275 -16.50 5.46 9.05
N LEU A 276 -15.72 4.48 8.61
CA LEU A 276 -14.74 3.76 9.42
C LEU A 276 -13.38 3.84 8.73
N ASN A 277 -12.41 4.45 9.41
CA ASN A 277 -11.03 4.49 8.98
C ASN A 277 -10.21 3.62 9.91
N THR A 278 -9.49 2.64 9.37
CA THR A 278 -8.70 1.69 10.16
C THR A 278 -7.28 1.61 9.66
N SER A 279 -6.32 1.70 10.58
CA SER A 279 -4.90 1.68 10.28
C SER A 279 -4.20 0.66 11.18
N TYR A 280 -3.42 -0.26 10.60
CA TYR A 280 -2.60 -1.23 11.33
C TYR A 280 -3.38 -2.03 12.39
N SER A 281 -4.61 -2.43 12.06
CA SER A 281 -5.54 -3.07 13.00
C SER A 281 -5.96 -4.43 12.48
N GLU A 282 -5.66 -5.48 13.24
CA GLU A 282 -5.83 -6.88 12.82
C GLU A 282 -7.21 -7.47 13.15
N GLU A 283 -7.96 -6.90 14.10
CA GLU A 283 -9.26 -7.45 14.52
C GLU A 283 -10.40 -6.44 14.32
N ILE A 284 -10.84 -6.25 13.08
CA ILE A 284 -12.03 -5.44 12.78
C ILE A 284 -13.17 -6.36 12.37
N LEU A 285 -14.15 -6.52 13.26
CA LEU A 285 -15.31 -7.41 13.09
C LEU A 285 -16.59 -6.58 13.07
N LEU A 286 -17.28 -6.60 11.93
CA LEU A 286 -18.57 -5.95 11.72
C LEU A 286 -19.62 -7.01 11.38
N SER A 287 -20.55 -7.31 12.28
CA SER A 287 -21.49 -8.41 12.05
C SER A 287 -22.59 -8.07 11.04
N GLU A 288 -23.27 -6.94 11.19
CA GLU A 288 -24.28 -6.48 10.23
C GLU A 288 -23.99 -5.05 9.81
N VAL A 289 -23.83 -4.82 8.51
CA VAL A 289 -23.53 -3.51 7.93
C VAL A 289 -24.64 -3.13 6.95
N VAL A 290 -25.23 -1.95 7.10
CA VAL A 290 -26.24 -1.44 6.15
C VAL A 290 -25.59 -0.58 5.08
N GLN A 291 -24.95 0.52 5.50
CA GLN A 291 -24.17 1.41 4.66
C GLN A 291 -22.85 1.76 5.33
N LEU A 292 -21.75 1.58 4.61
CA LEU A 292 -20.41 1.80 5.14
C LEU A 292 -19.48 2.43 4.11
N GLN A 293 -18.79 3.48 4.53
CA GLN A 293 -17.58 3.93 3.86
C GLN A 293 -16.37 3.49 4.69
N LEU A 294 -15.56 2.60 4.14
CA LEU A 294 -14.43 2.00 4.83
C LEU A 294 -13.13 2.42 4.14
N GLN A 295 -12.18 2.92 4.92
CA GLN A 295 -10.79 3.09 4.49
C GLN A 295 -9.88 2.28 5.40
N ALA A 296 -9.32 1.19 4.86
CA ALA A 296 -8.44 0.29 5.58
C ALA A 296 -7.00 0.39 5.07
N THR A 297 -6.05 0.61 5.97
CA THR A 297 -4.61 0.60 5.66
C THR A 297 -3.91 -0.43 6.53
N SER A 298 -3.27 -1.42 5.92
CA SER A 298 -2.60 -2.52 6.64
C SER A 298 -3.46 -3.12 7.75
N SER A 299 -4.73 -3.37 7.44
CA SER A 299 -5.73 -3.82 8.42
C SER A 299 -6.50 -5.02 7.88
N GLU A 300 -7.00 -5.84 8.79
CA GLU A 300 -7.82 -7.00 8.46
C GLU A 300 -9.27 -6.73 8.91
N VAL A 301 -10.18 -6.75 7.94
CA VAL A 301 -11.59 -6.39 8.14
C VAL A 301 -12.49 -7.55 7.74
N THR A 302 -13.28 -8.03 8.68
CA THR A 302 -14.33 -9.02 8.42
C THR A 302 -15.71 -8.39 8.60
N ILE A 303 -16.50 -8.46 7.53
CA ILE A 303 -17.91 -8.09 7.50
C ILE A 303 -18.72 -9.38 7.37
N ASP A 304 -19.46 -9.77 8.41
CA ASP A 304 -20.23 -11.01 8.36
C ASP A 304 -21.39 -10.88 7.36
N LYS A 305 -22.12 -9.77 7.41
CA LYS A 305 -23.25 -9.50 6.51
C LYS A 305 -23.33 -8.04 6.07
N LEU A 306 -23.29 -7.81 4.76
CA LEU A 306 -23.54 -6.50 4.16
C LEU A 306 -24.95 -6.44 3.54
N MET A 307 -25.71 -5.41 3.87
CA MET A 307 -27.13 -5.30 3.50
C MET A 307 -27.38 -4.45 2.25
N ASN A 308 -26.91 -3.20 2.19
CA ASN A 308 -27.32 -2.27 1.13
C ASN A 308 -26.15 -1.72 0.30
N ASN A 309 -25.30 -0.87 0.87
CA ASN A 309 -24.20 -0.24 0.12
C ASN A 309 -22.89 -0.31 0.90
N ALA A 310 -21.78 -0.51 0.21
CA ALA A 310 -20.47 -0.26 0.80
C ALA A 310 -19.49 0.30 -0.21
N PHE A 311 -18.74 1.31 0.24
CA PHE A 311 -17.63 1.92 -0.49
C PHE A 311 -16.36 1.63 0.30
N ILE A 312 -15.55 0.72 -0.21
CA ILE A 312 -14.40 0.18 0.52
C ILE A 312 -13.13 0.51 -0.22
N LYS A 313 -12.19 1.17 0.46
CA LYS A 313 -10.83 1.38 -0.01
C LYS A 313 -9.88 0.64 0.90
N ASN A 314 -9.09 -0.27 0.34
CA ASN A 314 -8.05 -0.97 1.06
C ASN A 314 -6.69 -0.76 0.40
N ASN A 315 -5.71 -0.46 1.25
CA ASN A 315 -4.32 -0.37 0.89
C ASN A 315 -3.51 -1.22 1.87
N PHE A 316 -3.08 -2.39 1.42
CA PHE A 316 -2.49 -3.45 2.25
C PHE A 316 -3.45 -4.03 3.29
N GLY A 317 -3.34 -5.35 3.49
CA GLY A 317 -4.20 -6.12 4.40
C GLY A 317 -5.31 -6.89 3.66
N ALA A 318 -6.29 -7.36 4.41
CA ALA A 318 -7.33 -8.27 3.91
C ALA A 318 -8.73 -7.77 4.23
N ILE A 319 -9.66 -7.96 3.27
CA ILE A 319 -11.09 -7.74 3.46
C ILE A 319 -11.84 -9.04 3.21
N HIS A 320 -12.69 -9.41 4.16
CA HIS A 320 -13.56 -10.56 4.08
C HIS A 320 -15.01 -10.12 4.21
N ILE A 321 -15.83 -10.38 3.19
CA ILE A 321 -17.29 -10.17 3.23
C ILE A 321 -17.95 -11.54 3.10
N LEU A 322 -18.50 -12.04 4.21
CA LEU A 322 -18.97 -13.42 4.32
C LEU A 322 -20.37 -13.63 3.71
N GLU A 323 -21.23 -12.62 3.75
CA GLU A 323 -22.58 -12.66 3.19
C GLU A 323 -23.00 -11.30 2.63
N LEU A 324 -23.59 -11.33 1.43
CA LEU A 324 -24.27 -10.19 0.81
C LEU A 324 -25.78 -10.41 0.85
N SER A 325 -26.54 -9.43 1.33
CA SER A 325 -28.00 -9.48 1.39
C SER A 325 -28.64 -9.38 0.01
N ASN A 326 -29.91 -9.77 -0.07
CA ASN A 326 -30.74 -9.63 -1.27
C ASN A 326 -31.11 -8.16 -1.55
N ASP A 327 -31.00 -7.31 -0.54
CA ASP A 327 -31.27 -5.87 -0.60
C ASP A 327 -30.07 -5.05 -1.07
N LEU A 328 -28.96 -5.71 -1.45
CA LEU A 328 -27.75 -5.04 -1.92
C LEU A 328 -28.06 -4.18 -3.16
N GLU A 329 -27.73 -2.90 -3.11
CA GLU A 329 -27.78 -2.00 -4.26
C GLU A 329 -26.40 -1.89 -4.92
N GLU A 330 -25.37 -1.57 -4.16
CA GLU A 330 -24.05 -1.27 -4.70
C GLU A 330 -22.91 -1.65 -3.75
N LEU A 331 -21.94 -2.40 -4.27
CA LEU A 331 -20.69 -2.70 -3.59
C LEU A 331 -19.55 -2.19 -4.47
N ASP A 332 -18.85 -1.14 -4.03
CA ASP A 332 -17.67 -0.60 -4.71
C ASP A 332 -16.45 -0.82 -3.83
N ILE A 333 -15.47 -1.56 -4.36
CA ILE A 333 -14.25 -1.93 -3.64
C ILE A 333 -13.04 -1.56 -4.49
N SER A 334 -12.14 -0.78 -3.91
CA SER A 334 -10.81 -0.52 -4.45
C SER A 334 -9.77 -1.16 -3.54
N VAL A 335 -9.02 -2.14 -4.04
CA VAL A 335 -7.97 -2.85 -3.28
C VAL A 335 -6.62 -2.66 -3.93
N LYS A 336 -5.61 -2.35 -3.13
CA LYS A 336 -4.22 -2.20 -3.56
C LYS A 336 -3.29 -2.97 -2.64
N ASN A 337 -2.41 -3.78 -3.23
CA ASN A 337 -1.45 -4.63 -2.51
C ASN A 337 -2.10 -5.45 -1.37
N GLY A 338 -3.31 -5.95 -1.57
CA GLY A 338 -4.10 -6.60 -0.53
C GLY A 338 -4.90 -7.79 -1.02
N GLU A 339 -5.72 -8.33 -0.13
CA GLU A 339 -6.57 -9.49 -0.38
C GLU A 339 -8.05 -9.13 -0.22
N LEU A 340 -8.88 -9.65 -1.12
CA LEU A 340 -10.32 -9.46 -1.09
C LEU A 340 -11.04 -10.80 -1.27
N ASN A 341 -11.80 -11.20 -0.26
CA ASN A 341 -12.67 -12.37 -0.32
C ASN A 341 -14.13 -11.92 -0.16
N VAL A 342 -14.95 -12.13 -1.19
CA VAL A 342 -16.37 -11.77 -1.16
C VAL A 342 -17.22 -12.95 -1.60
N LYS A 343 -18.22 -13.29 -0.79
CA LYS A 343 -19.24 -14.26 -1.18
C LYS A 343 -20.34 -13.60 -2.00
N LEU A 344 -20.66 -14.17 -3.15
CA LEU A 344 -21.70 -13.66 -4.04
C LEU A 344 -23.10 -13.78 -3.40
N PRO A 345 -24.00 -12.81 -3.66
CA PRO A 345 -25.36 -12.87 -3.15
C PRO A 345 -26.17 -13.91 -3.91
N LYS A 346 -27.26 -14.41 -3.30
CA LYS A 346 -28.19 -15.36 -3.94
C LYS A 346 -29.13 -14.72 -4.97
N VAL A 347 -28.90 -13.44 -5.31
CA VAL A 347 -29.73 -12.64 -6.22
C VAL A 347 -28.95 -12.19 -7.44
N ALA A 348 -29.68 -11.89 -8.51
CA ALA A 348 -29.08 -11.42 -9.74
C ALA A 348 -28.28 -10.13 -9.51
N THR A 349 -27.04 -10.10 -9.98
CA THR A 349 -26.11 -8.99 -9.70
C THR A 349 -25.16 -8.78 -10.87
N ASN A 350 -24.97 -7.53 -11.29
CA ASN A 350 -23.97 -7.18 -12.29
C ASN A 350 -22.58 -7.16 -11.64
N ILE A 351 -21.59 -7.73 -12.32
CA ILE A 351 -20.22 -7.81 -11.82
C ILE A 351 -19.29 -7.09 -12.79
N TYR A 352 -18.48 -6.19 -12.23
CA TYR A 352 -17.42 -5.50 -12.95
C TYR A 352 -16.14 -5.59 -12.12
N VAL A 353 -15.12 -6.27 -12.63
CA VAL A 353 -13.82 -6.38 -11.98
C VAL A 353 -12.75 -5.84 -12.92
N LYS A 354 -12.03 -4.82 -12.50
CA LYS A 354 -10.87 -4.27 -13.20
C LYS A 354 -9.63 -4.56 -12.36
N GLY A 355 -8.76 -5.45 -12.85
CA GLY A 355 -7.51 -5.78 -12.21
C GLY A 355 -6.30 -5.28 -13.00
N ASN A 356 -5.30 -4.69 -12.35
CA ASN A 356 -3.98 -4.40 -12.92
C ASN A 356 -2.92 -5.24 -12.21
N SER A 357 -2.31 -6.18 -12.92
CA SER A 357 -1.38 -7.16 -12.35
C SER A 357 -1.92 -7.87 -11.11
N SER A 358 -3.23 -8.12 -11.09
CA SER A 358 -3.97 -8.74 -9.97
C SER A 358 -4.46 -10.12 -10.37
N THR A 359 -4.62 -11.01 -9.38
CA THR A 359 -5.22 -12.34 -9.59
C THR A 359 -6.72 -12.28 -9.29
N LEU A 360 -7.51 -12.99 -10.08
CA LEU A 360 -8.96 -13.08 -9.90
C LEU A 360 -9.39 -14.55 -9.93
N LYS A 361 -10.07 -14.99 -8.87
CA LYS A 361 -10.75 -16.29 -8.79
C LYS A 361 -12.25 -16.05 -8.83
N LEU A 362 -12.92 -16.65 -9.82
CA LEU A 362 -14.36 -16.58 -10.02
C LEU A 362 -14.98 -17.99 -9.92
N PRO A 363 -16.20 -18.14 -9.40
CA PRO A 363 -16.90 -19.40 -9.44
C PRO A 363 -17.50 -19.64 -10.83
N SER A 364 -17.64 -20.91 -11.23
CA SER A 364 -18.09 -21.32 -12.58
C SER A 364 -19.49 -20.84 -12.98
N GLN A 365 -20.30 -20.43 -11.99
CA GLN A 365 -21.66 -19.91 -12.14
C GLN A 365 -21.74 -18.44 -12.58
N VAL A 366 -20.62 -17.74 -12.74
CA VAL A 366 -20.59 -16.33 -13.16
C VAL A 366 -20.29 -16.23 -14.64
N ASN A 367 -21.19 -15.56 -15.38
CA ASN A 367 -20.99 -15.29 -16.81
C ASN A 367 -20.21 -14.00 -16.96
N VAL A 368 -18.93 -14.09 -17.37
CA VAL A 368 -18.03 -12.94 -17.51
C VAL A 368 -17.40 -12.93 -18.90
N VAL A 369 -17.31 -11.74 -19.49
CA VAL A 369 -16.48 -11.47 -20.67
C VAL A 369 -15.19 -10.81 -20.20
N GLU A 370 -14.06 -11.46 -20.48
CA GLU A 370 -12.74 -10.94 -20.19
C GLU A 370 -12.25 -10.07 -21.36
N THR A 371 -11.68 -8.91 -21.06
CA THR A 371 -10.98 -8.05 -22.02
C THR A 371 -9.64 -7.67 -21.42
N LYS A 372 -8.56 -7.97 -22.14
CA LYS A 372 -7.19 -7.70 -21.69
C LYS A 372 -6.57 -6.56 -22.49
N ASN A 373 -5.97 -5.61 -21.78
CA ASN A 373 -5.19 -4.52 -22.36
C ASN A 373 -3.89 -4.34 -21.56
N GLY A 374 -2.79 -4.92 -22.06
CA GLY A 374 -1.51 -4.94 -21.35
C GLY A 374 -1.57 -5.71 -20.03
N SER A 375 -1.18 -5.04 -18.93
CA SER A 375 -1.26 -5.57 -17.56
C SER A 375 -2.65 -5.46 -16.93
N THR A 376 -3.58 -4.76 -17.59
CA THR A 376 -4.94 -4.58 -17.10
C THR A 376 -5.88 -5.62 -17.70
N VAL A 377 -6.64 -6.30 -16.84
CA VAL A 377 -7.71 -7.24 -17.20
C VAL A 377 -9.03 -6.69 -16.70
N VAL A 378 -10.00 -6.57 -17.60
CA VAL A 378 -11.36 -6.14 -17.28
C VAL A 378 -12.30 -7.32 -17.48
N ASN A 379 -13.04 -7.64 -16.44
CA ASN A 379 -13.99 -8.73 -16.36
C ASN A 379 -15.38 -8.12 -16.16
N LYS A 380 -16.22 -8.16 -17.20
CA LYS A 380 -17.58 -7.62 -17.16
C LYS A 380 -18.59 -8.73 -17.36
N GLY A 381 -19.54 -8.84 -16.43
CA GLY A 381 -20.44 -9.97 -16.39
C GLY A 381 -21.61 -9.79 -15.45
N TYR A 382 -22.23 -10.92 -15.13
CA TYR A 382 -23.34 -10.97 -14.19
C TYR A 382 -23.42 -12.33 -13.50
N HIS A 383 -23.98 -12.33 -12.29
CA HIS A 383 -24.44 -13.50 -11.57
C HIS A 383 -25.95 -13.65 -11.78
N LEU A 384 -26.42 -14.84 -12.15
CA LEU A 384 -27.82 -15.23 -12.44
C LEU A 384 -28.51 -14.49 -13.62
N LYS A 385 -28.64 -13.15 -13.57
CA LYS A 385 -29.32 -12.37 -14.62
C LYS A 385 -28.64 -11.01 -14.84
N ASN A 386 -28.58 -10.60 -16.11
CA ASN A 386 -28.11 -9.28 -16.51
C ASN A 386 -29.16 -8.20 -16.18
N ASN A 387 -28.72 -7.02 -15.74
CA ASN A 387 -29.54 -5.84 -15.48
C ASN A 387 -30.49 -5.95 -14.27
N SER A 388 -29.95 -6.30 -13.11
CA SER A 388 -30.72 -6.48 -11.87
C SER A 388 -30.89 -5.22 -11.01
N GLY A 389 -30.34 -4.08 -11.44
CA GLY A 389 -30.24 -2.86 -10.64
C GLY A 389 -29.21 -2.95 -9.48
N ARG A 390 -28.51 -4.08 -9.35
CA ARG A 390 -27.50 -4.34 -8.31
C ARG A 390 -26.14 -4.49 -8.94
N SER A 391 -25.11 -3.91 -8.33
CA SER A 391 -23.75 -3.96 -8.89
C SER A 391 -22.67 -4.23 -7.85
N ILE A 392 -21.73 -5.07 -8.25
CA ILE A 392 -20.45 -5.28 -7.57
C ILE A 392 -19.36 -4.75 -8.50
N LEU A 393 -18.70 -3.69 -8.06
CA LEU A 393 -17.58 -3.05 -8.74
C LEU A 393 -16.32 -3.28 -7.92
N ILE A 394 -15.31 -3.87 -8.54
CA ILE A 394 -14.03 -4.15 -7.90
C ILE A 394 -12.93 -3.60 -8.77
N THR A 395 -12.11 -2.74 -8.20
CA THR A 395 -10.85 -2.28 -8.79
C THR A 395 -9.71 -2.86 -7.96
N SER A 396 -8.79 -3.60 -8.58
CA SER A 396 -7.68 -4.24 -7.88
C SER A 396 -6.34 -3.95 -8.54
N ASP A 397 -5.39 -3.40 -7.78
CA ASP A 397 -4.02 -3.16 -8.22
C ASP A 397 -3.04 -4.03 -7.42
N TYR A 398 -2.31 -4.93 -8.09
CA TYR A 398 -1.34 -5.84 -7.46
C TYR A 398 -1.93 -6.64 -6.27
N SER A 399 -3.17 -7.11 -6.42
CA SER A 399 -3.96 -7.69 -5.32
C SER A 399 -4.56 -9.04 -5.69
N GLU A 400 -4.97 -9.81 -4.69
CA GLU A 400 -5.73 -11.05 -4.88
C GLU A 400 -7.22 -10.81 -4.65
N VAL A 401 -8.04 -11.18 -5.62
CA VAL A 401 -9.50 -11.09 -5.53
C VAL A 401 -10.12 -12.47 -5.68
N VAL A 402 -10.94 -12.87 -4.73
CA VAL A 402 -11.67 -14.13 -4.73
C VAL A 402 -13.16 -13.85 -4.55
N LEU A 403 -13.94 -14.19 -5.58
CA LEU A 403 -15.40 -14.22 -5.50
C LEU A 403 -15.86 -15.68 -5.36
N GLN A 404 -16.74 -15.96 -4.41
CA GLN A 404 -17.22 -17.32 -4.10
C GLN A 404 -18.73 -17.47 -4.18
#